data_AF-A0A937TES9-F1
#
_entry.id   AF-A0A937TES9-F1
#
_cell.length_a   1.000
_cell.length_b   1.000
_cell.length_c   1.000
_cell.angle_alpha   90.00
_cell.angle_beta   90.00
_cell.angle_gamma   90.00
#
_symmetry.space_group_name_H-M   'P 1'
#
loop_
_entity.id
_entity.type
_entity.pdbx_description
1 polymer ?
#
loop_
_entity_poly.entity_id
_entity_poly.type
_entity_poly.pdbx_seq_one_letter_code
_entity_poly.pdbx_strand_id
1 'polypeptide(L)'
;MTKSKISNLKSQIAKSIHLILAVCHVSLVMCHWSFARAQDPPPDVRFGAVEAWNDPVAAAEAGVGWERIIFYWSELQRNGPEDWNSYHVPDDRLALAASMGREVVGLLEGTPAWATDGPVYCGVPRGLYLPIDDPGNLWAAFVRRVAGTYAGRVDHWIIWNEPDIAPDTFSAEWCGSIEEYYQLLKVAYLAAHQANPNVVIHMTGLTYFHDIEFGRPYYLKRLLAVAAQDPTGPEHGYYFDVVSLHIYFEIKNFAMVLRDTRATLAAYGLQKPIWVNETDAPPNDDPFYPLPQANFQISLEEQASFLLQAFSLALSEGAERIAVYKWVVDANPPAGREPNGIVRSDHSRRPAYDAYRLVTTHYAGTISAREDRHSLYTVVTLDRGGLTTRVLWARTEADVTVSLPALAAQARLVDQTGAEQSIEPVDGQYTLILPHARCADKRGCIIGGTTYLLVEESGGAPPPAGTVTPAPTEFPVETITPTLTETATITTPLDASTPFSTTTPVPTPTYTPISTLSPTSEPSPTPTPTSFPTPTPTPPPTHTLTPSLSPTPISSPTPTPWPSVPATPGPPVLPVLVGLGTVTLLAALAGTLFKRRGR
;
A
#
# COMPACT_ATOMS: atom_id res chain seq x y z
N MET A 1 -62.65 -27.48 -52.23
CA MET A 1 -61.19 -27.31 -52.35
C MET A 1 -60.58 -28.62 -52.83
N THR A 2 -59.88 -28.63 -53.97
CA THR A 2 -59.34 -29.84 -54.62
C THR A 2 -58.14 -30.43 -53.87
N LYS A 3 -57.95 -31.76 -53.92
CA LYS A 3 -56.85 -32.50 -53.26
C LYS A 3 -55.45 -31.91 -53.50
N SER A 4 -55.24 -31.27 -54.65
CA SER A 4 -54.00 -30.56 -54.99
C SER A 4 -53.69 -29.35 -54.08
N LYS A 5 -54.71 -28.55 -53.71
CA LYS A 5 -54.53 -27.41 -52.79
C LYS A 5 -54.18 -27.85 -51.36
N ILE A 6 -54.63 -29.02 -50.92
CA ILE A 6 -54.36 -29.58 -49.59
C ILE A 6 -52.92 -30.10 -49.51
N SER A 7 -52.42 -30.73 -50.57
CA SER A 7 -51.02 -31.19 -50.68
C SER A 7 -50.04 -30.02 -50.59
N ASN A 8 -50.30 -28.95 -51.35
CA ASN A 8 -49.42 -27.77 -51.37
C ASN A 8 -49.40 -27.03 -50.02
N LEU A 9 -50.54 -26.99 -49.32
CA LEU A 9 -50.63 -26.40 -47.98
C LEU A 9 -49.87 -27.23 -46.93
N LYS A 10 -49.92 -28.56 -47.00
CA LYS A 10 -49.15 -29.45 -46.10
C LYS A 10 -47.64 -29.31 -46.31
N SER A 11 -47.20 -29.18 -47.56
CA SER A 11 -45.78 -28.96 -47.90
C SER A 11 -45.27 -27.62 -47.38
N GLN A 12 -46.05 -26.55 -47.51
CA GLN A 12 -45.68 -25.24 -46.94
C GLN A 12 -45.65 -25.25 -45.41
N ILE A 13 -46.62 -25.89 -44.75
CA ILE A 13 -46.63 -26.01 -43.28
C ILE A 13 -45.40 -26.80 -42.78
N ALA A 14 -45.04 -27.89 -43.46
CA ALA A 14 -43.86 -28.69 -43.08
C ALA A 14 -42.54 -27.91 -43.24
N LYS A 15 -42.41 -27.10 -44.31
CA LYS A 15 -41.25 -26.22 -44.53
C LYS A 15 -41.18 -25.09 -43.50
N SER A 16 -42.32 -24.50 -43.13
CA SER A 16 -42.38 -23.47 -42.09
C SER A 16 -42.03 -24.04 -40.71
N ILE A 17 -42.46 -25.26 -40.38
CA ILE A 17 -42.09 -25.93 -39.12
C ILE A 17 -40.58 -26.23 -39.07
N HIS A 18 -39.99 -26.70 -40.19
CA HIS A 18 -38.54 -26.92 -40.24
C HIS A 18 -37.74 -25.61 -40.13
N LEU A 19 -38.24 -24.51 -40.73
CA LEU A 19 -37.61 -23.20 -40.60
C LEU A 19 -37.71 -22.67 -39.16
N ILE A 20 -38.85 -22.84 -38.50
CA ILE A 20 -39.04 -22.44 -37.09
C ILE A 20 -38.16 -23.28 -36.17
N LEU A 21 -38.06 -24.59 -36.37
CA LEU A 21 -37.18 -25.46 -35.59
C LEU A 21 -35.70 -25.13 -35.81
N ALA A 22 -35.31 -24.82 -37.05
CA ALA A 22 -33.94 -24.41 -37.37
C ALA A 22 -33.59 -23.05 -36.73
N VAL A 23 -34.50 -22.08 -36.77
CA VAL A 23 -34.33 -20.78 -36.10
C VAL A 23 -34.29 -20.95 -34.57
N CYS A 24 -35.16 -21.78 -34.00
CA CYS A 24 -35.12 -22.10 -32.57
C CYS A 24 -33.83 -22.81 -32.15
N HIS A 25 -33.28 -23.71 -32.97
CA HIS A 25 -31.98 -24.35 -32.71
C HIS A 25 -30.82 -23.36 -32.80
N VAL A 26 -30.80 -22.46 -33.80
CA VAL A 26 -29.77 -21.42 -33.90
C VAL A 26 -29.87 -20.43 -32.73
N SER A 27 -31.08 -20.06 -32.29
CA SER A 27 -31.28 -19.23 -31.12
C SER A 27 -30.91 -19.93 -29.81
N LEU A 28 -31.17 -21.24 -29.65
CA LEU A 28 -30.75 -22.01 -28.48
C LEU A 28 -29.22 -22.19 -28.44
N VAL A 29 -28.57 -22.39 -29.59
CA VAL A 29 -27.10 -22.47 -29.68
C VAL A 29 -26.47 -21.10 -29.42
N MET A 30 -27.05 -20.00 -29.89
CA MET A 30 -26.58 -18.65 -29.57
C MET A 30 -26.86 -18.25 -28.11
N CYS A 31 -27.91 -18.76 -27.47
CA CYS A 31 -28.21 -18.48 -26.06
C CYS A 31 -27.34 -19.32 -25.09
N HIS A 32 -26.72 -20.41 -25.55
CA HIS A 32 -25.68 -21.16 -24.82
C HIS A 32 -24.26 -20.60 -25.02
N TRP A 33 -24.11 -19.56 -25.86
CA TRP A 33 -22.87 -18.81 -26.06
C TRP A 33 -22.96 -17.40 -25.47
N SER A 34 -23.80 -17.21 -24.45
CA SER A 34 -23.49 -16.19 -23.45
C SER A 34 -22.24 -16.68 -22.74
N PHE A 35 -21.07 -16.22 -23.20
CA PHE A 35 -19.89 -16.21 -22.35
C PHE A 35 -20.30 -15.48 -21.08
N ALA A 36 -20.61 -16.22 -20.02
CA ALA A 36 -20.43 -15.72 -18.68
C ALA A 36 -18.94 -15.37 -18.66
N ARG A 37 -18.60 -14.09 -18.85
CA ARG A 37 -17.28 -13.62 -18.49
C ARG A 37 -17.17 -13.98 -17.02
N ALA A 38 -16.34 -14.98 -16.71
CA ALA A 38 -15.91 -15.17 -15.35
C ALA A 38 -15.44 -13.81 -14.88
N GLN A 39 -16.00 -13.32 -13.78
CA GLN A 39 -15.52 -12.11 -13.16
C GLN A 39 -14.02 -12.30 -12.94
N ASP A 40 -13.20 -11.34 -13.39
CA ASP A 40 -11.76 -11.42 -13.17
C ASP A 40 -11.53 -11.70 -11.67
N PRO A 41 -10.55 -12.55 -11.31
CA PRO A 41 -10.28 -12.83 -9.92
C PRO A 41 -10.06 -11.51 -9.17
N PRO A 42 -10.49 -11.41 -7.90
CA PRO A 42 -10.25 -10.21 -7.12
C PRO A 42 -8.74 -9.91 -7.08
N PRO A 43 -8.34 -8.62 -7.01
CA PRO A 43 -6.93 -8.30 -6.93
C PRO A 43 -6.28 -8.92 -5.69
N ASP A 44 -4.98 -9.17 -5.78
CA ASP A 44 -4.25 -9.82 -4.69
C ASP A 44 -4.09 -8.86 -3.50
N VAL A 45 -4.68 -9.23 -2.36
CA VAL A 45 -4.72 -8.40 -1.15
C VAL A 45 -3.35 -8.12 -0.54
N ARG A 46 -2.27 -8.78 -1.00
CA ARG A 46 -0.92 -8.48 -0.52
C ARG A 46 -0.40 -7.14 -1.02
N PHE A 47 -0.98 -6.58 -2.08
CA PHE A 47 -0.49 -5.38 -2.75
C PHE A 47 -1.50 -4.23 -2.63
N GLY A 48 -1.09 -3.17 -1.95
CA GLY A 48 -1.92 -2.00 -1.73
C GLY A 48 -1.29 -0.71 -2.23
N ALA A 49 -2.03 0.39 -2.03
CA ALA A 49 -1.56 1.73 -2.31
C ALA A 49 -2.22 2.72 -1.34
N VAL A 50 -1.50 3.77 -0.97
CA VAL A 50 -2.05 4.83 -0.13
C VAL A 50 -2.88 5.80 -0.98
N GLU A 51 -4.11 6.05 -0.55
CA GLU A 51 -5.09 6.96 -1.18
C GLU A 51 -5.37 6.64 -2.66
N ALA A 52 -5.53 5.36 -2.98
CA ALA A 52 -5.81 4.90 -4.35
C ALA A 52 -7.12 5.48 -4.93
N TRP A 53 -8.06 5.86 -4.08
CA TRP A 53 -9.31 6.51 -4.43
C TRP A 53 -9.16 7.84 -5.18
N ASN A 54 -7.97 8.45 -5.23
CA ASN A 54 -7.70 9.68 -5.97
C ASN A 54 -7.61 9.44 -7.48
N ASP A 55 -7.34 8.20 -7.90
CA ASP A 55 -7.51 7.73 -9.27
C ASP A 55 -7.94 6.24 -9.25
N PRO A 56 -9.24 5.98 -8.98
CA PRO A 56 -9.72 4.63 -8.72
C PRO A 56 -9.72 3.75 -9.98
N VAL A 57 -9.78 4.36 -11.17
CA VAL A 57 -9.71 3.66 -12.45
C VAL A 57 -8.31 3.13 -12.67
N ALA A 58 -7.30 3.99 -12.53
CA ALA A 58 -5.91 3.56 -12.61
C ALA A 58 -5.60 2.51 -11.53
N ALA A 59 -6.13 2.66 -10.31
CA ALA A 59 -5.96 1.68 -9.24
C ALA A 59 -6.53 0.30 -9.60
N ALA A 60 -7.71 0.25 -10.21
CA ALA A 60 -8.30 -1.00 -10.69
C ALA A 60 -7.50 -1.63 -11.83
N GLU A 61 -7.10 -0.84 -12.82
CA GLU A 61 -6.26 -1.31 -13.95
C GLU A 61 -4.91 -1.86 -13.50
N ALA A 62 -4.39 -1.35 -12.38
CA ALA A 62 -3.14 -1.78 -11.81
C ALA A 62 -3.26 -2.91 -10.78
N GLY A 63 -4.47 -3.37 -10.47
CA GLY A 63 -4.69 -4.47 -9.55
C GLY A 63 -4.39 -4.15 -8.09
N VAL A 64 -4.63 -2.90 -7.64
CA VAL A 64 -4.52 -2.52 -6.23
C VAL A 64 -5.55 -3.30 -5.41
N GLY A 65 -5.10 -4.18 -4.52
CA GLY A 65 -5.96 -5.06 -3.71
C GLY A 65 -6.47 -4.44 -2.42
N TRP A 66 -5.79 -3.41 -1.91
CA TRP A 66 -6.27 -2.63 -0.78
C TRP A 66 -5.76 -1.19 -0.81
N GLU A 67 -6.47 -0.29 -0.16
CA GLU A 67 -6.04 1.10 0.00
C GLU A 67 -6.09 1.58 1.45
N ARG A 68 -5.10 2.38 1.83
CA ARG A 68 -5.09 3.12 3.10
C ARG A 68 -5.64 4.52 2.86
N ILE A 69 -6.63 4.93 3.64
CA ILE A 69 -7.20 6.29 3.62
C ILE A 69 -7.26 6.87 5.04
N ILE A 70 -7.29 8.20 5.14
CA ILE A 70 -7.24 8.91 6.41
C ILE A 70 -8.63 9.35 6.86
N PHE A 71 -8.98 8.98 8.09
CA PHE A 71 -10.17 9.40 8.82
C PHE A 71 -9.75 10.43 9.87
N TYR A 72 -9.66 11.70 9.47
CA TYR A 72 -9.36 12.78 10.40
C TYR A 72 -10.53 12.97 11.36
N TRP A 73 -10.28 12.77 12.66
CA TRP A 73 -11.26 13.07 13.70
C TRP A 73 -11.66 14.55 13.65
N SER A 74 -10.71 15.45 13.37
CA SER A 74 -10.94 16.89 13.20
C SER A 74 -11.84 17.26 12.02
N GLU A 75 -11.94 16.39 11.01
CA GLU A 75 -12.81 16.61 9.86
C GLU A 75 -14.16 15.94 10.03
N LEU A 76 -14.18 14.72 10.59
CA LEU A 76 -15.40 13.97 10.88
C LEU A 76 -16.23 14.65 11.97
N GLN A 77 -15.60 15.18 13.02
CA GLN A 77 -16.26 15.82 14.15
C GLN A 77 -15.71 17.21 14.39
N ARG A 78 -15.84 18.10 13.40
CA ARG A 78 -15.20 19.43 13.43
C ARG A 78 -15.65 20.30 14.60
N ASN A 79 -16.95 20.33 14.88
CA ASN A 79 -17.53 21.30 15.82
C ASN A 79 -17.87 20.72 17.21
N GLY A 80 -17.82 19.40 17.39
CA GLY A 80 -18.14 18.76 18.66
C GLY A 80 -18.45 17.26 18.52
N PRO A 81 -18.69 16.56 19.65
CA PRO A 81 -18.86 15.10 19.68
C PRO A 81 -20.12 14.60 18.99
N GLU A 82 -21.12 15.46 18.77
CA GLU A 82 -22.34 15.10 18.03
C GLU A 82 -22.19 15.26 16.51
N ASP A 83 -21.21 16.05 16.06
CA ASP A 83 -20.97 16.34 14.64
C ASP A 83 -20.51 15.07 13.88
N TRP A 84 -20.88 15.00 12.60
CA TRP A 84 -20.50 13.90 11.71
C TRP A 84 -20.51 14.33 10.24
N ASN A 85 -19.35 14.68 9.73
CA ASN A 85 -19.14 15.08 8.35
C ASN A 85 -18.87 13.87 7.45
N SER A 86 -19.92 13.29 6.87
CA SER A 86 -19.80 12.17 5.93
C SER A 86 -19.10 12.52 4.61
N TYR A 87 -18.84 13.79 4.31
CA TYR A 87 -18.09 14.18 3.12
C TYR A 87 -16.58 13.98 3.27
N HIS A 88 -16.07 13.82 4.50
CA HIS A 88 -14.65 13.54 4.72
C HIS A 88 -14.27 12.14 4.22
N VAL A 89 -15.14 11.15 4.50
CA VAL A 89 -15.06 9.80 3.92
C VAL A 89 -16.41 9.45 3.29
N PRO A 90 -16.60 9.80 2.01
CA PRO A 90 -17.84 9.55 1.29
C PRO A 90 -18.12 8.06 1.08
N ASP A 91 -19.36 7.63 1.35
CA ASP A 91 -19.78 6.23 1.20
C ASP A 91 -19.68 5.71 -0.24
N ASP A 92 -19.84 6.58 -1.24
CA ASP A 92 -19.73 6.23 -2.66
C ASP A 92 -18.29 5.87 -3.04
N ARG A 93 -17.28 6.48 -2.40
CA ARG A 93 -15.87 6.11 -2.58
C ARG A 93 -15.57 4.73 -2.03
N LEU A 94 -16.10 4.41 -0.84
CA LEU A 94 -15.97 3.08 -0.24
C LEU A 94 -16.68 2.01 -1.09
N ALA A 95 -17.90 2.31 -1.57
CA ALA A 95 -18.64 1.42 -2.45
C ALA A 95 -17.92 1.20 -3.79
N LEU A 96 -17.29 2.24 -4.34
CA LEU A 96 -16.50 2.13 -5.56
C LEU A 96 -15.27 1.23 -5.36
N ALA A 97 -14.52 1.40 -4.28
CA ALA A 97 -13.40 0.53 -3.93
C ALA A 97 -13.85 -0.94 -3.81
N ALA A 98 -14.92 -1.20 -3.07
CA ALA A 98 -15.50 -2.54 -2.93
C ALA A 98 -15.95 -3.15 -4.27
N SER A 99 -16.56 -2.34 -5.16
CA SER A 99 -16.98 -2.80 -6.49
C SER A 99 -15.81 -3.19 -7.40
N MET A 100 -14.62 -2.69 -7.09
CA MET A 100 -13.35 -2.99 -7.77
C MET A 100 -12.55 -4.09 -7.02
N GLY A 101 -13.13 -4.72 -5.99
CA GLY A 101 -12.48 -5.76 -5.20
C GLY A 101 -11.36 -5.23 -4.29
N ARG A 102 -11.31 -3.92 -4.04
CA ARG A 102 -10.28 -3.28 -3.22
C ARG A 102 -10.76 -3.09 -1.79
N GLU A 103 -10.02 -3.63 -0.83
CA GLU A 103 -10.27 -3.46 0.60
C GLU A 103 -9.87 -2.05 1.06
N VAL A 104 -10.64 -1.44 1.96
CA VAL A 104 -10.29 -0.13 2.54
C VAL A 104 -9.80 -0.31 3.97
N VAL A 105 -8.65 0.28 4.26
CA VAL A 105 -7.99 0.33 5.57
C VAL A 105 -8.01 1.77 6.07
N GLY A 106 -8.57 2.00 7.25
CA GLY A 106 -8.71 3.34 7.81
C GLY A 106 -7.58 3.71 8.77
N LEU A 107 -6.94 4.86 8.58
CA LEU A 107 -6.08 5.50 9.58
C LEU A 107 -6.90 6.49 10.41
N LEU A 108 -6.96 6.32 11.72
CA LEU A 108 -7.60 7.27 12.63
C LEU A 108 -6.57 8.23 13.22
N GLU A 109 -6.71 9.54 12.98
CA GLU A 109 -5.84 10.57 13.57
C GLU A 109 -6.48 11.96 13.60
N GLY A 110 -5.73 12.98 14.04
CA GLY A 110 -6.12 14.39 13.92
C GLY A 110 -7.11 14.84 14.99
N THR A 111 -6.67 14.98 16.25
CA THR A 111 -7.51 15.39 17.38
C THR A 111 -8.11 16.79 17.15
N PRO A 112 -9.46 16.97 17.15
CA PRO A 112 -10.07 18.27 17.00
C PRO A 112 -9.77 19.20 18.18
N ALA A 113 -9.81 20.51 17.93
CA ALA A 113 -9.53 21.53 18.94
C ALA A 113 -10.44 21.43 20.19
N TRP A 114 -11.69 21.00 20.03
CA TRP A 114 -12.61 20.82 21.16
C TRP A 114 -12.32 19.57 22.01
N ALA A 115 -11.45 18.67 21.57
CA ALA A 115 -11.20 17.38 22.22
C ALA A 115 -9.83 17.24 22.87
N THR A 116 -8.97 18.26 22.82
CA THR A 116 -7.67 18.28 23.50
C THR A 116 -7.44 19.61 24.23
N ASP A 117 -6.55 19.59 25.23
CA ASP A 117 -5.97 20.79 25.85
C ASP A 117 -4.54 21.07 25.33
N GLY A 118 -3.99 20.16 24.53
CA GLY A 118 -2.71 20.30 23.84
C GLY A 118 -2.84 20.91 22.45
N PRO A 119 -1.83 20.77 21.59
CA PRO A 119 -1.91 21.26 20.22
C PRO A 119 -3.03 20.57 19.43
N VAL A 120 -3.74 21.35 18.61
CA VAL A 120 -4.74 20.81 17.67
C VAL A 120 -4.06 19.80 16.73
N TYR A 121 -4.80 18.81 16.24
CA TYR A 121 -4.37 17.74 15.35
C TYR A 121 -3.51 16.67 16.05
N CYS A 122 -2.41 17.01 16.71
CA CYS A 122 -1.50 16.02 17.29
C CYS A 122 -1.70 15.75 18.80
N GLY A 123 -2.50 16.58 19.49
CA GLY A 123 -2.63 16.58 20.93
C GLY A 123 -3.36 15.36 21.50
N VAL A 124 -2.99 14.99 22.72
CA VAL A 124 -3.59 13.89 23.48
C VAL A 124 -5.08 14.19 23.75
N PRO A 125 -6.02 13.25 23.48
CA PRO A 125 -7.44 13.46 23.71
C PRO A 125 -7.79 13.63 25.20
N ARG A 126 -8.73 14.53 25.52
CA ARG A 126 -9.24 14.69 26.89
C ARG A 126 -9.95 13.41 27.34
N GLY A 127 -9.78 13.10 28.62
CA GLY A 127 -10.41 11.94 29.25
C GLY A 127 -9.86 10.59 28.80
N LEU A 128 -8.70 10.55 28.12
CA LEU A 128 -8.08 9.32 27.62
C LEU A 128 -7.87 8.22 28.70
N TYR A 129 -7.69 8.63 29.96
CA TYR A 129 -7.52 7.73 31.11
C TYR A 129 -8.82 7.42 31.87
N LEU A 130 -9.96 7.98 31.47
CA LEU A 130 -11.26 7.60 32.01
C LEU A 130 -11.66 6.20 31.47
N PRO A 131 -12.54 5.46 32.18
CA PRO A 131 -13.09 4.21 31.66
C PRO A 131 -13.64 4.37 30.24
N ILE A 132 -13.55 3.32 29.41
CA ILE A 132 -13.95 3.40 27.99
C ILE A 132 -15.45 3.70 27.80
N ASP A 133 -16.28 3.36 28.78
CA ASP A 133 -17.72 3.63 28.77
C ASP A 133 -18.08 4.96 29.44
N ASP A 134 -17.09 5.70 29.96
CA ASP A 134 -17.28 7.03 30.50
C ASP A 134 -17.53 8.03 29.35
N PRO A 135 -18.61 8.83 29.39
CA PRO A 135 -18.90 9.82 28.34
C PRO A 135 -17.81 10.90 28.21
N GLY A 136 -16.96 11.08 29.22
CA GLY A 136 -15.79 11.95 29.20
C GLY A 136 -14.59 11.37 28.46
N ASN A 137 -14.55 10.07 28.16
CA ASN A 137 -13.51 9.49 27.31
C ASN A 137 -13.82 9.76 25.83
N LEU A 138 -13.40 10.94 25.36
CA LEU A 138 -13.76 11.45 24.04
C LEU A 138 -13.21 10.59 22.91
N TRP A 139 -12.01 10.02 23.09
CA TRP A 139 -11.41 9.10 22.13
C TRP A 139 -12.20 7.79 22.03
N ALA A 140 -12.60 7.19 23.16
CA ALA A 140 -13.43 5.99 23.15
C ALA A 140 -14.77 6.22 22.44
N ALA A 141 -15.41 7.36 22.69
CA ALA A 141 -16.67 7.73 22.05
C ALA A 141 -16.52 7.86 20.52
N PHE A 142 -15.46 8.53 20.06
CA PHE A 142 -15.17 8.67 18.63
C PHE A 142 -14.87 7.32 17.98
N VAL A 143 -13.97 6.52 18.56
CA VAL A 143 -13.58 5.21 18.01
C VAL A 143 -14.78 4.27 17.92
N ARG A 144 -15.62 4.22 18.97
CA ARG A 144 -16.86 3.43 18.96
C ARG A 144 -17.79 3.87 17.82
N ARG A 145 -17.95 5.18 17.61
CA ARG A 145 -18.81 5.74 16.56
C ARG A 145 -18.28 5.41 15.16
N VAL A 146 -16.99 5.62 14.90
CA VAL A 146 -16.39 5.39 13.58
C VAL A 146 -16.37 3.89 13.23
N ALA A 147 -15.92 3.03 14.14
CA ALA A 147 -15.91 1.58 13.93
C ALA A 147 -17.32 1.02 13.72
N GLY A 148 -18.32 1.50 14.47
CA GLY A 148 -19.71 1.10 14.30
C GLY A 148 -20.34 1.60 13.00
N THR A 149 -20.02 2.83 12.58
CA THR A 149 -20.59 3.44 11.37
C THR A 149 -20.07 2.74 10.11
N TYR A 150 -18.80 2.33 10.09
CA TYR A 150 -18.16 1.71 8.92
C TYR A 150 -18.02 0.18 9.01
N ALA A 151 -18.64 -0.47 10.01
CA ALA A 151 -18.60 -1.91 10.20
C ALA A 151 -18.97 -2.69 8.92
N GLY A 152 -18.15 -3.68 8.56
CA GLY A 152 -18.31 -4.50 7.35
C GLY A 152 -17.93 -3.80 6.03
N ARG A 153 -17.45 -2.56 6.10
CA ARG A 153 -16.90 -1.78 4.97
C ARG A 153 -15.45 -1.39 5.21
N VAL A 154 -15.12 -1.07 6.46
CA VAL A 154 -13.76 -0.82 6.96
C VAL A 154 -13.63 -1.53 8.30
N ASP A 155 -12.88 -2.64 8.28
CA ASP A 155 -12.65 -3.46 9.47
C ASP A 155 -11.20 -3.34 9.96
N HIS A 156 -10.25 -2.91 9.12
CA HIS A 156 -8.87 -2.64 9.51
C HIS A 156 -8.68 -1.16 9.89
N TRP A 157 -8.23 -0.92 11.14
CA TRP A 157 -8.03 0.42 11.69
C TRP A 157 -6.60 0.63 12.21
N ILE A 158 -5.85 1.53 11.59
CA ILE A 158 -4.53 1.98 12.03
C ILE A 158 -4.69 3.13 13.01
N ILE A 159 -4.17 2.94 14.22
CA ILE A 159 -4.29 3.92 15.29
C ILE A 159 -3.08 4.85 15.25
N TRP A 160 -3.35 6.06 14.77
CA TRP A 160 -2.39 7.16 14.61
C TRP A 160 -1.30 6.93 13.55
N ASN A 161 -0.52 7.98 13.25
CA ASN A 161 0.62 7.95 12.34
C ASN A 161 1.93 8.34 13.03
N GLU A 162 2.99 7.55 12.83
CA GLU A 162 4.40 7.87 13.12
C GLU A 162 4.68 8.58 14.47
N PRO A 163 4.19 8.08 15.63
CA PRO A 163 4.50 8.66 16.93
C PRO A 163 5.96 8.44 17.35
N ASP A 164 6.76 7.75 16.53
CA ASP A 164 8.20 7.64 16.69
C ASP A 164 8.98 8.87 16.20
N ILE A 165 8.34 9.73 15.42
CA ILE A 165 8.84 11.07 15.13
C ILE A 165 8.65 11.93 16.38
N ALA A 166 9.75 12.46 16.91
CA ALA A 166 9.70 13.26 18.12
C ALA A 166 8.90 14.56 17.88
N PRO A 167 8.11 15.07 18.86
CA PRO A 167 7.22 16.21 18.66
C PRO A 167 7.88 17.53 18.21
N ASP A 168 9.19 17.66 18.42
CA ASP A 168 10.01 18.80 18.00
C ASP A 168 10.62 18.62 16.59
N THR A 169 10.42 17.47 15.96
CA THR A 169 10.89 17.14 14.63
C THR A 169 9.81 17.50 13.60
N PHE A 170 10.25 18.02 12.44
CA PHE A 170 9.36 18.28 11.31
C PHE A 170 8.62 16.99 10.90
N SER A 171 7.33 17.11 10.56
CA SER A 171 6.40 16.00 10.26
C SER A 171 5.91 15.16 11.44
N ALA A 172 6.18 15.55 12.70
CA ALA A 172 5.58 14.86 13.84
C ALA A 172 4.04 14.96 13.84
N GLU A 173 3.37 13.81 13.87
CA GLU A 173 1.90 13.74 13.86
C GLU A 173 1.31 13.43 15.24
N TRP A 174 2.11 12.93 16.18
CA TRP A 174 1.71 12.70 17.58
C TRP A 174 2.49 13.60 18.52
N CYS A 175 1.78 14.26 19.44
CA CYS A 175 2.39 15.15 20.43
C CYS A 175 2.38 14.60 21.85
N GLY A 176 1.90 13.36 22.06
CA GLY A 176 1.93 12.68 23.36
C GLY A 176 3.20 11.87 23.59
N SER A 177 3.34 11.39 24.82
CA SER A 177 4.31 10.38 25.23
C SER A 177 4.01 9.00 24.65
N ILE A 178 4.96 8.06 24.83
CA ILE A 178 4.77 6.66 24.43
C ILE A 178 3.76 5.95 25.34
N GLU A 179 3.66 6.34 26.61
CA GLU A 179 2.63 5.87 27.55
C GLU A 179 1.24 6.35 27.14
N GLU A 180 1.12 7.61 26.71
CA GLU A 180 -0.14 8.15 26.18
C GLU A 180 -0.52 7.50 24.85
N TYR A 181 0.45 7.20 23.98
CA TYR A 181 0.17 6.43 22.76
C TYR A 181 -0.30 5.01 23.07
N TYR A 182 0.34 4.30 24.02
CA TYR A 182 -0.11 2.98 24.44
C TYR A 182 -1.55 3.02 25.00
N GLN A 183 -1.87 4.03 25.81
CA GLN A 183 -3.23 4.22 26.32
C GLN A 183 -4.23 4.54 25.19
N LEU A 184 -3.85 5.37 24.22
CA LEU A 184 -4.64 5.66 23.00
C LEU A 184 -4.97 4.38 22.24
N LEU A 185 -3.97 3.53 22.03
CA LEU A 185 -4.10 2.23 21.36
C LEU A 185 -5.03 1.29 22.14
N LYS A 186 -4.84 1.17 23.46
CA LYS A 186 -5.69 0.37 24.35
C LYS A 186 -7.16 0.79 24.30
N VAL A 187 -7.42 2.09 24.43
CA VAL A 187 -8.79 2.63 24.39
C VAL A 187 -9.42 2.39 23.02
N ALA A 188 -8.66 2.60 21.93
CA ALA A 188 -9.15 2.33 20.58
C ALA A 188 -9.51 0.86 20.39
N TYR A 189 -8.64 -0.05 20.82
CA TYR A 189 -8.86 -1.49 20.71
C TYR A 189 -10.17 -1.91 21.38
N LEU A 190 -10.35 -1.53 22.65
CA LEU A 190 -11.53 -1.93 23.42
C LEU A 190 -12.82 -1.29 22.87
N ALA A 191 -12.80 0.01 22.55
CA ALA A 191 -13.97 0.72 22.05
C ALA A 191 -14.40 0.25 20.64
N ALA A 192 -13.44 -0.06 19.76
CA ALA A 192 -13.73 -0.57 18.43
C ALA A 192 -14.37 -1.96 18.49
N HIS A 193 -13.83 -2.88 19.30
CA HIS A 193 -14.39 -4.23 19.47
C HIS A 193 -15.80 -4.24 20.10
N GLN A 194 -16.14 -3.24 20.93
CA GLN A 194 -17.51 -3.08 21.41
C GLN A 194 -18.50 -2.75 20.29
N ALA A 195 -18.08 -1.98 19.28
CA ALA A 195 -18.93 -1.53 18.19
C ALA A 195 -18.98 -2.52 17.02
N ASN A 196 -17.85 -3.16 16.71
CA ASN A 196 -17.71 -4.12 15.63
C ASN A 196 -16.74 -5.23 16.07
N PRO A 197 -17.21 -6.47 16.29
CA PRO A 197 -16.35 -7.56 16.76
C PRO A 197 -15.37 -8.10 15.71
N ASN A 198 -15.48 -7.68 14.45
CA ASN A 198 -14.62 -8.12 13.35
C ASN A 198 -13.45 -7.17 13.07
N VAL A 199 -13.30 -6.09 13.84
CA VAL A 199 -12.22 -5.14 13.61
C VAL A 199 -10.85 -5.76 13.82
N VAL A 200 -9.89 -5.30 13.04
CA VAL A 200 -8.47 -5.59 13.18
C VAL A 200 -7.77 -4.28 13.48
N ILE A 201 -7.12 -4.21 14.64
CA ILE A 201 -6.48 -2.99 15.12
C ILE A 201 -5.00 -3.05 14.82
N HIS A 202 -4.57 -2.13 13.96
CA HIS A 202 -3.18 -1.94 13.66
C HIS A 202 -2.60 -0.95 14.66
N MET A 203 -1.42 -1.30 15.20
CA MET A 203 -0.54 -0.28 15.71
C MET A 203 -0.17 0.68 14.57
N THR A 204 0.17 1.91 14.93
CA THR A 204 0.64 2.97 14.03
C THR A 204 1.73 2.49 13.05
N GLY A 205 1.84 3.17 11.91
CA GLY A 205 2.99 3.03 11.02
C GLY A 205 4.25 3.59 11.68
N LEU A 206 5.30 2.77 11.77
CA LEU A 206 6.59 3.18 12.35
C LEU A 206 7.64 3.42 11.26
N THR A 207 8.36 4.54 11.37
CA THR A 207 9.47 4.90 10.45
C THR A 207 10.76 4.12 10.69
N TYR A 208 10.90 3.55 11.90
CA TYR A 208 12.07 2.85 12.43
C TYR A 208 13.31 3.74 12.68
N PHE A 209 13.73 4.55 11.71
CA PHE A 209 15.03 5.25 11.76
C PHE A 209 15.08 6.48 12.65
N HIS A 210 13.97 7.19 12.87
CA HIS A 210 13.96 8.38 13.72
C HIS A 210 14.53 8.08 15.11
N ASP A 211 14.10 6.99 15.74
CA ASP A 211 14.66 6.59 17.04
C ASP A 211 16.13 6.23 17.00
N ILE A 212 16.59 5.55 15.94
CA ILE A 212 18.00 5.17 15.78
C ILE A 212 18.88 6.42 15.66
N GLU A 213 18.44 7.41 14.89
CA GLU A 213 19.15 8.69 14.71
C GLU A 213 19.25 9.48 16.03
N PHE A 214 18.24 9.39 16.89
CA PHE A 214 18.28 9.95 18.24
C PHE A 214 18.97 9.06 19.28
N GLY A 215 19.61 7.95 18.88
CA GLY A 215 20.32 7.04 19.78
C GLY A 215 19.42 6.28 20.75
N ARG A 216 18.14 6.12 20.41
CA ARG A 216 17.14 5.40 21.21
C ARG A 216 16.96 3.97 20.67
N PRO A 217 16.59 2.99 21.52
CA PRO A 217 16.00 1.76 21.01
C PRO A 217 14.80 2.10 20.13
N TYR A 218 14.64 1.42 18.98
CA TYR A 218 13.55 1.73 18.06
C TYR A 218 12.16 1.51 18.69
N TYR A 219 11.17 2.23 18.17
CA TYR A 219 9.94 2.55 18.90
C TYR A 219 9.17 1.33 19.40
N LEU A 220 8.96 0.31 18.56
CA LEU A 220 8.24 -0.90 18.95
C LEU A 220 8.85 -1.55 20.21
N LYS A 221 10.18 -1.59 20.32
CA LYS A 221 10.85 -2.16 21.48
C LYS A 221 10.55 -1.37 22.76
N ARG A 222 10.48 -0.04 22.66
CA ARG A 222 10.12 0.86 23.77
C ARG A 222 8.63 0.73 24.11
N LEU A 223 7.77 0.66 23.10
CA LEU A 223 6.33 0.54 23.28
C LEU A 223 5.96 -0.77 23.97
N LEU A 224 6.55 -1.89 23.54
CA LEU A 224 6.32 -3.19 24.18
C LEU A 224 6.85 -3.22 25.63
N ALA A 225 7.89 -2.45 25.95
CA ALA A 225 8.36 -2.31 27.33
C ALA A 225 7.35 -1.58 28.22
N VAL A 226 6.62 -0.61 27.66
CA VAL A 226 5.47 0.04 28.33
C VAL A 226 4.30 -0.93 28.43
N ALA A 227 3.94 -1.59 27.32
CA ALA A 227 2.82 -2.50 27.25
C ALA A 227 2.96 -3.70 28.22
N ALA A 228 4.19 -4.21 28.41
CA ALA A 228 4.49 -5.29 29.34
C ALA A 228 4.24 -4.93 30.83
N GLN A 229 4.10 -3.63 31.15
CA GLN A 229 3.76 -3.17 32.50
C GLN A 229 2.24 -3.18 32.75
N ASP A 230 1.42 -3.30 31.70
CA ASP A 230 -0.03 -3.39 31.83
C ASP A 230 -0.45 -4.83 32.15
N PRO A 231 -1.01 -5.10 33.35
CA PRO A 231 -1.43 -6.45 33.74
C PRO A 231 -2.58 -7.00 32.88
N THR A 232 -3.33 -6.14 32.21
CA THR A 232 -4.42 -6.50 31.28
C THR A 232 -3.93 -6.62 29.83
N GLY A 233 -2.67 -6.30 29.56
CA GLY A 233 -2.08 -6.40 28.23
C GLY A 233 -2.14 -7.83 27.66
N PRO A 234 -1.61 -8.86 28.35
CA PRO A 234 -1.51 -10.21 27.80
C PRO A 234 -2.84 -10.84 27.35
N GLU A 235 -3.94 -10.59 28.06
CA GLU A 235 -5.27 -11.13 27.71
C GLU A 235 -5.83 -10.56 26.40
N HIS A 236 -5.35 -9.40 25.96
CA HIS A 236 -5.72 -8.73 24.72
C HIS A 236 -4.57 -8.68 23.72
N GLY A 237 -3.53 -9.50 23.90
CA GLY A 237 -2.34 -9.47 23.06
C GLY A 237 -1.66 -8.09 23.03
N TYR A 238 -1.76 -7.30 24.09
CA TYR A 238 -1.32 -5.91 24.19
C TYR A 238 -2.07 -4.91 23.28
N TYR A 239 -3.33 -5.19 22.96
CA TYR A 239 -4.27 -4.23 22.35
C TYR A 239 -3.98 -3.82 20.90
N PHE A 240 -3.34 -4.71 20.13
CA PHE A 240 -3.24 -4.58 18.69
C PHE A 240 -3.12 -5.96 18.04
N ASP A 241 -3.48 -6.06 16.78
CA ASP A 241 -3.49 -7.29 16.01
C ASP A 241 -2.37 -7.30 14.96
N VAL A 242 -2.01 -6.14 14.41
CA VAL A 242 -1.03 -5.98 13.32
C VAL A 242 0.01 -4.91 13.64
N VAL A 243 1.27 -5.13 13.25
CA VAL A 243 2.32 -4.10 13.23
C VAL A 243 2.40 -3.48 11.83
N SER A 244 2.31 -2.16 11.76
CA SER A 244 2.43 -1.40 10.52
C SER A 244 3.80 -0.72 10.46
N LEU A 245 4.45 -0.73 9.30
CA LEU A 245 5.81 -0.22 9.08
C LEU A 245 5.87 0.67 7.84
N HIS A 246 6.64 1.75 7.96
CA HIS A 246 6.92 2.71 6.90
C HIS A 246 8.40 2.59 6.52
N ILE A 247 8.69 2.03 5.35
CA ILE A 247 10.07 1.74 4.92
C ILE A 247 10.36 2.45 3.60
N TYR A 248 11.20 3.47 3.60
CA TYR A 248 11.43 4.32 2.43
C TYR A 248 12.87 4.25 1.88
N PHE A 249 13.02 4.64 0.62
CA PHE A 249 14.26 4.93 -0.12
C PHE A 249 15.24 3.77 -0.37
N GLU A 250 15.75 3.10 0.67
CA GLU A 250 16.82 2.10 0.52
C GLU A 250 16.28 0.67 0.63
N ILE A 251 16.43 -0.13 -0.43
CA ILE A 251 15.91 -1.51 -0.49
C ILE A 251 16.51 -2.42 0.59
N LYS A 252 17.72 -2.14 1.06
CA LYS A 252 18.41 -2.94 2.08
C LYS A 252 17.70 -2.89 3.43
N ASN A 253 16.88 -1.86 3.67
CA ASN A 253 16.20 -1.65 4.94
C ASN A 253 15.05 -2.64 5.16
N PHE A 254 14.46 -3.20 4.10
CA PHE A 254 13.34 -4.14 4.20
C PHE A 254 13.69 -5.36 5.05
N ALA A 255 14.75 -6.08 4.70
CA ALA A 255 15.18 -7.26 5.45
C ALA A 255 15.57 -6.91 6.89
N MET A 256 16.28 -5.81 7.10
CA MET A 256 16.71 -5.39 8.43
C MET A 256 15.50 -5.07 9.33
N VAL A 257 14.63 -4.17 8.88
CA VAL A 257 13.49 -3.67 9.68
C VAL A 257 12.48 -4.79 9.95
N LEU A 258 12.17 -5.64 8.97
CA LEU A 258 11.22 -6.75 9.14
C LEU A 258 11.75 -7.83 10.09
N ARG A 259 13.04 -8.18 9.99
CA ARG A 259 13.67 -9.15 10.90
C ARG A 259 13.74 -8.61 12.33
N ASP A 260 14.13 -7.35 12.50
CA ASP A 260 14.18 -6.72 13.82
C ASP A 260 12.80 -6.64 14.46
N THR A 261 11.77 -6.27 13.68
CA THR A 261 10.38 -6.22 14.13
C THR A 261 9.92 -7.58 14.62
N ARG A 262 10.15 -8.64 13.83
CA ARG A 262 9.82 -10.02 14.21
C ARG A 262 10.56 -10.48 15.46
N ALA A 263 11.86 -10.18 15.55
CA ALA A 263 12.68 -10.54 16.70
C ALA A 263 12.20 -9.85 17.99
N THR A 264 11.80 -8.57 17.90
CA THR A 264 11.24 -7.83 19.04
C THR A 264 9.88 -8.37 19.45
N LEU A 265 8.97 -8.66 18.50
CA LEU A 265 7.70 -9.31 18.83
C LEU A 265 7.94 -10.64 19.56
N ALA A 266 8.83 -11.48 19.03
CA ALA A 266 9.17 -12.77 19.62
C ALA A 266 9.76 -12.64 21.04
N ALA A 267 10.55 -11.59 21.31
CA ALA A 267 11.11 -11.32 22.64
C ALA A 267 10.04 -11.02 23.71
N TYR A 268 8.84 -10.60 23.29
CA TYR A 268 7.68 -10.41 24.17
C TYR A 268 6.64 -11.54 24.04
N GLY A 269 7.00 -12.66 23.39
CA GLY A 269 6.12 -13.81 23.19
C GLY A 269 5.00 -13.57 22.17
N LEU A 270 5.16 -12.59 21.28
CA LEU A 270 4.17 -12.23 20.27
C LEU A 270 4.55 -12.78 18.90
N GLN A 271 3.55 -13.28 18.18
CA GLN A 271 3.62 -13.59 16.76
C GLN A 271 2.43 -12.92 16.10
N LYS A 272 2.68 -11.81 15.40
CA LYS A 272 1.64 -10.99 14.78
C LYS A 272 1.98 -10.71 13.32
N PRO A 273 0.97 -10.54 12.45
CA PRO A 273 1.17 -9.98 11.12
C PRO A 273 1.97 -8.69 11.13
N ILE A 274 2.80 -8.54 10.11
CA ILE A 274 3.56 -7.31 9.84
C ILE A 274 3.18 -6.83 8.44
N TRP A 275 2.75 -5.58 8.34
CA TRP A 275 2.42 -4.92 7.08
C TRP A 275 3.38 -3.76 6.85
N VAL A 276 3.85 -3.61 5.61
CA VAL A 276 4.54 -2.39 5.16
C VAL A 276 3.50 -1.49 4.51
N ASN A 277 2.76 -0.73 5.33
CA ASN A 277 1.61 0.03 4.85
C ASN A 277 1.98 1.34 4.16
N GLU A 278 3.25 1.73 4.19
CA GLU A 278 3.81 2.79 3.34
C GLU A 278 5.24 2.46 2.90
N THR A 279 5.51 2.68 1.61
CA THR A 279 6.86 2.67 1.06
C THR A 279 6.92 3.42 -0.26
N ASP A 280 8.00 4.17 -0.52
CA ASP A 280 8.34 4.69 -1.84
C ASP A 280 9.82 5.09 -1.87
N ALA A 281 10.30 5.37 -3.07
CA ALA A 281 11.56 6.05 -3.33
C ALA A 281 11.25 7.16 -4.36
N PRO A 282 10.65 8.29 -3.92
CA PRO A 282 10.17 9.32 -4.82
C PRO A 282 11.34 9.91 -5.64
N PRO A 283 11.16 10.11 -6.95
CA PRO A 283 12.18 10.66 -7.81
C PRO A 283 12.38 12.14 -7.51
N ASN A 284 13.62 12.61 -7.63
CA ASN A 284 13.95 14.03 -7.51
C ASN A 284 14.20 14.70 -8.87
N ASP A 285 14.18 13.93 -9.96
CA ASP A 285 14.43 14.36 -11.34
C ASP A 285 13.18 14.36 -12.24
N ASP A 286 11.98 14.14 -11.68
CA ASP A 286 10.74 14.24 -12.45
C ASP A 286 10.56 15.67 -12.99
N PRO A 287 10.50 15.90 -14.31
CA PRO A 287 10.41 17.25 -14.88
C PRO A 287 9.16 18.04 -14.43
N PHE A 288 8.10 17.34 -14.00
CA PHE A 288 6.89 17.95 -13.47
C PHE A 288 7.01 18.38 -12.00
N TYR A 289 7.94 17.78 -11.26
CA TYR A 289 8.15 18.01 -9.83
C TYR A 289 9.66 17.99 -9.48
N PRO A 290 10.47 18.90 -10.03
CA PRO A 290 11.90 18.88 -9.79
C PRO A 290 12.22 19.19 -8.33
N LEU A 291 13.06 18.36 -7.70
CA LEU A 291 13.49 18.53 -6.31
C LEU A 291 15.04 18.60 -6.25
N PRO A 292 15.67 19.71 -6.68
CA PRO A 292 17.11 19.79 -6.88
C PRO A 292 17.94 19.67 -5.59
N GLN A 293 17.32 19.89 -4.43
CA GLN A 293 17.96 19.78 -3.11
C GLN A 293 17.46 18.55 -2.32
N ALA A 294 17.05 17.48 -3.02
CA ALA A 294 16.60 16.25 -2.38
C ALA A 294 17.72 15.58 -1.57
N ASN A 295 17.33 14.98 -0.44
CA ASN A 295 18.24 14.21 0.43
C ASN A 295 18.72 12.90 -0.24
N PHE A 296 17.92 12.38 -1.18
CA PHE A 296 18.21 11.19 -1.97
C PHE A 296 18.20 11.55 -3.46
N GLN A 297 19.12 10.95 -4.22
CA GLN A 297 19.22 11.10 -5.68
C GLN A 297 18.61 9.89 -6.38
N ILE A 298 17.34 9.99 -6.77
CA ILE A 298 16.53 8.90 -7.31
C ILE A 298 15.90 9.34 -8.63
N SER A 299 16.09 8.55 -9.69
CA SER A 299 15.42 8.76 -10.98
C SER A 299 14.01 8.16 -11.04
N LEU A 300 13.22 8.57 -12.04
CA LEU A 300 11.94 7.94 -12.38
C LEU A 300 12.05 6.42 -12.58
N GLU A 301 13.13 5.94 -13.20
CA GLU A 301 13.41 4.51 -13.41
C GLU A 301 13.87 3.82 -12.13
N GLU A 302 14.61 4.51 -11.26
CA GLU A 302 14.99 3.98 -9.94
C GLU A 302 13.76 3.82 -9.04
N GLN A 303 12.77 4.72 -9.09
CA GLN A 303 11.49 4.52 -8.40
C GLN A 303 10.80 3.23 -8.89
N ALA A 304 10.79 2.98 -10.20
CA ALA A 304 10.21 1.76 -10.77
C ALA A 304 10.96 0.48 -10.30
N SER A 305 12.29 0.51 -10.34
CA SER A 305 13.12 -0.58 -9.82
C SER A 305 12.94 -0.78 -8.31
N PHE A 306 12.83 0.30 -7.54
CA PHE A 306 12.58 0.24 -6.11
C PHE A 306 11.30 -0.55 -5.81
N LEU A 307 10.17 -0.28 -6.49
CA LEU A 307 8.92 -0.99 -6.22
C LEU A 307 9.04 -2.50 -6.48
N LEU A 308 9.63 -2.91 -7.62
CA LEU A 308 9.85 -4.33 -7.92
C LEU A 308 10.71 -5.00 -6.84
N GLN A 309 11.81 -4.35 -6.46
CA GLN A 309 12.76 -4.88 -5.48
C GLN A 309 12.15 -4.91 -4.07
N ALA A 310 11.62 -3.79 -3.58
CA ALA A 310 11.00 -3.63 -2.27
C ALA A 310 9.86 -4.61 -2.02
N PHE A 311 8.93 -4.75 -2.98
CA PHE A 311 7.79 -5.64 -2.84
C PHE A 311 8.23 -7.11 -2.80
N SER A 312 9.21 -7.49 -3.62
CA SER A 312 9.77 -8.85 -3.57
C SER A 312 10.48 -9.13 -2.24
N LEU A 313 11.27 -8.17 -1.72
CA LEU A 313 11.97 -8.29 -0.45
C LEU A 313 11.01 -8.39 0.74
N ALA A 314 9.97 -7.57 0.76
CA ALA A 314 8.93 -7.61 1.79
C ALA A 314 8.26 -8.99 1.86
N LEU A 315 7.90 -9.57 0.70
CA LEU A 315 7.35 -10.93 0.64
C LEU A 315 8.35 -11.97 1.13
N SER A 316 9.62 -11.88 0.70
CA SER A 316 10.67 -12.84 1.12
C SER A 316 10.94 -12.82 2.62
N GLU A 317 10.65 -11.69 3.25
CA GLU A 317 10.78 -11.48 4.68
C GLU A 317 9.47 -11.73 5.42
N GLY A 318 8.42 -12.19 4.75
CA GLY A 318 7.14 -12.57 5.37
C GLY A 318 6.27 -11.39 5.82
N ALA A 319 6.40 -10.22 5.19
CA ALA A 319 5.37 -9.19 5.31
C ALA A 319 4.08 -9.70 4.67
N GLU A 320 2.95 -9.56 5.37
CA GLU A 320 1.67 -10.06 4.87
C GLU A 320 1.10 -9.15 3.78
N ARG A 321 1.29 -7.83 3.93
CA ARG A 321 0.88 -6.85 2.93
C ARG A 321 1.90 -5.72 2.80
N ILE A 322 1.97 -5.14 1.62
CA ILE A 322 2.83 -3.98 1.32
C ILE A 322 2.09 -2.98 0.42
N ALA A 323 2.26 -1.68 0.67
CA ALA A 323 1.64 -0.62 -0.11
C ALA A 323 2.60 0.49 -0.50
N VAL A 324 2.41 1.01 -1.71
CA VAL A 324 3.13 2.17 -2.22
C VAL A 324 2.57 3.47 -1.65
N TYR A 325 3.44 4.37 -1.16
CA TYR A 325 3.13 5.73 -0.76
C TYR A 325 3.63 6.74 -1.81
N LYS A 326 2.79 7.24 -2.69
CA LYS A 326 1.34 7.03 -2.70
C LYS A 326 0.82 6.86 -4.09
N TRP A 327 -0.49 6.79 -4.22
CA TRP A 327 -1.09 6.54 -5.52
C TRP A 327 -0.88 7.72 -6.47
N VAL A 328 -1.37 8.90 -6.06
CA VAL A 328 -1.32 10.14 -6.85
C VAL A 328 -0.44 11.17 -6.14
N VAL A 329 0.48 11.80 -6.86
CA VAL A 329 1.27 12.94 -6.35
C VAL A 329 0.34 14.07 -5.95
N ASP A 330 0.59 14.68 -4.80
CA ASP A 330 -0.16 15.86 -4.36
C ASP A 330 -0.19 16.93 -5.47
N ALA A 331 -1.35 17.54 -5.70
CA ALA A 331 -1.49 18.55 -6.76
C ALA A 331 -0.59 19.77 -6.54
N ASN A 332 -0.39 20.15 -5.27
CA ASN A 332 0.44 21.28 -4.88
C ASN A 332 1.28 20.90 -3.64
N PRO A 333 2.31 20.05 -3.80
CA PRO A 333 3.14 19.69 -2.68
C PRO A 333 3.87 20.95 -2.18
N PRO A 334 3.95 21.17 -0.86
CA PRO A 334 4.79 22.22 -0.28
C PRO A 334 6.21 22.18 -0.86
N ALA A 335 6.82 23.35 -1.05
CA ALA A 335 8.19 23.43 -1.55
C ALA A 335 9.15 22.64 -0.65
N GLY A 336 9.99 21.80 -1.25
CA GLY A 336 10.93 20.94 -0.53
C GLY A 336 10.34 19.59 -0.09
N ARG A 337 9.04 19.36 -0.22
CA ARG A 337 8.42 18.06 0.05
C ARG A 337 8.71 17.09 -1.09
N GLU A 338 9.00 15.84 -0.75
CA GLU A 338 9.19 14.78 -1.72
C GLU A 338 7.90 14.57 -2.55
N PRO A 339 7.99 14.47 -3.88
CA PRO A 339 6.84 14.26 -4.74
C PRO A 339 6.45 12.78 -4.77
N ASN A 340 6.07 12.23 -3.62
CA ASN A 340 5.59 10.86 -3.44
C ASN A 340 4.42 10.58 -4.38
N GLY A 341 4.40 9.43 -5.03
CA GLY A 341 3.39 9.13 -6.03
C GLY A 341 3.89 8.31 -7.21
N ILE A 342 3.05 7.44 -7.76
CA ILE A 342 3.35 6.73 -9.02
C ILE A 342 2.48 7.23 -10.20
N VAL A 343 1.42 7.97 -9.91
CA VAL A 343 0.61 8.74 -10.85
C VAL A 343 0.78 10.23 -10.53
N ARG A 344 1.02 11.08 -11.52
CA ARG A 344 1.13 12.52 -11.32
C ARG A 344 -0.25 13.15 -11.06
N SER A 345 -0.28 14.38 -10.55
CA SER A 345 -1.54 15.09 -10.29
C SER A 345 -2.38 15.39 -11.55
N ASP A 346 -1.76 15.40 -12.73
CA ASP A 346 -2.44 15.51 -14.03
C ASP A 346 -2.93 14.16 -14.57
N HIS A 347 -2.85 13.11 -13.75
CA HIS A 347 -3.18 11.72 -14.05
C HIS A 347 -2.25 11.05 -15.10
N SER A 348 -1.15 11.69 -15.48
CA SER A 348 -0.10 11.03 -16.25
C SER A 348 0.66 10.03 -15.38
N ARG A 349 1.07 8.91 -15.97
CA ARG A 349 1.72 7.81 -15.25
C ARG A 349 3.24 8.03 -15.19
N ARG A 350 3.86 7.68 -14.06
CA ARG A 350 5.31 7.48 -13.97
C ARG A 350 5.67 6.04 -14.37
N PRO A 351 6.92 5.73 -14.73
CA PRO A 351 7.37 4.34 -14.93
C PRO A 351 7.07 3.42 -13.75
N ALA A 352 7.06 3.97 -12.53
CA ALA A 352 6.67 3.26 -11.32
C ALA A 352 5.24 2.70 -11.34
N TYR A 353 4.31 3.30 -12.10
CA TYR A 353 2.98 2.75 -12.30
C TYR A 353 3.03 1.40 -13.02
N ASP A 354 3.79 1.31 -14.12
CA ASP A 354 3.91 0.06 -14.88
C ASP A 354 4.68 -1.00 -14.08
N ALA A 355 5.70 -0.60 -13.31
CA ALA A 355 6.35 -1.48 -12.35
C ALA A 355 5.39 -2.04 -11.30
N TYR A 356 4.48 -1.21 -10.75
CA TYR A 356 3.44 -1.69 -9.84
C TYR A 356 2.50 -2.70 -10.51
N ARG A 357 2.15 -2.51 -11.79
CA ARG A 357 1.39 -3.52 -12.56
C ARG A 357 2.13 -4.84 -12.72
N LEU A 358 3.44 -4.79 -12.92
CA LEU A 358 4.27 -5.99 -12.96
C LEU A 358 4.30 -6.69 -11.60
N VAL A 359 4.35 -5.96 -10.49
CA VAL A 359 4.21 -6.52 -9.15
C VAL A 359 2.87 -7.26 -9.01
N THR A 360 1.75 -6.59 -9.28
CA THR A 360 0.41 -7.20 -9.09
C THR A 360 0.12 -8.32 -10.07
N THR A 361 0.82 -8.39 -11.20
CA THR A 361 0.67 -9.49 -12.18
C THR A 361 1.59 -10.67 -11.87
N HIS A 362 2.89 -10.40 -11.66
CA HIS A 362 3.91 -11.45 -11.57
C HIS A 362 4.21 -11.87 -10.13
N TYR A 363 3.75 -11.14 -9.11
CA TYR A 363 3.89 -11.55 -7.72
C TYR A 363 2.55 -12.01 -7.13
N ALA A 364 1.43 -11.91 -7.86
CA ALA A 364 0.14 -12.43 -7.43
C ALA A 364 0.15 -13.96 -7.26
N GLY A 365 -0.54 -14.46 -6.23
CA GLY A 365 -0.55 -15.87 -5.86
C GLY A 365 0.75 -16.41 -5.26
N THR A 366 1.68 -15.57 -4.79
CA THR A 366 2.89 -16.05 -4.09
C THR A 366 2.50 -16.81 -2.82
N ILE A 367 2.93 -18.06 -2.73
CA ILE A 367 2.77 -18.98 -1.61
C ILE A 367 3.96 -18.84 -0.65
N SER A 368 5.17 -18.77 -1.21
CA SER A 368 6.40 -18.56 -0.44
C SER A 368 7.41 -17.74 -1.23
N ALA A 369 8.28 -17.05 -0.51
CA ALA A 369 9.31 -16.21 -1.11
C ALA A 369 10.64 -16.38 -0.38
N ARG A 370 11.75 -16.31 -1.12
CA ARG A 370 13.11 -16.42 -0.57
C ARG A 370 14.04 -15.45 -1.27
N GLU A 371 14.83 -14.72 -0.47
CA GLU A 371 15.96 -13.92 -0.95
C GLU A 371 17.22 -14.80 -1.02
N ASP A 372 17.87 -14.79 -2.19
CA ASP A 372 19.24 -15.27 -2.41
C ASP A 372 20.13 -14.07 -2.70
N ARG A 373 20.78 -13.57 -1.65
CA ARG A 373 21.65 -12.40 -1.73
C ARG A 373 23.10 -12.81 -2.01
N HIS A 374 23.61 -12.43 -3.17
CA HIS A 374 25.02 -12.58 -3.53
C HIS A 374 25.78 -11.25 -3.37
N SER A 375 27.10 -11.28 -3.52
CA SER A 375 27.93 -10.07 -3.46
C SER A 375 27.61 -9.09 -4.59
N LEU A 376 27.34 -9.60 -5.80
CA LEU A 376 27.15 -8.79 -7.01
C LEU A 376 25.69 -8.60 -7.43
N TYR A 377 24.80 -9.51 -7.05
CA TYR A 377 23.39 -9.49 -7.47
C TYR A 377 22.49 -10.03 -6.36
N THR A 378 21.19 -9.79 -6.48
CA THR A 378 20.16 -10.44 -5.66
C THR A 378 19.19 -11.17 -6.57
N VAL A 379 18.70 -12.32 -6.09
CA VAL A 379 17.55 -13.02 -6.66
C VAL A 379 16.51 -13.20 -5.57
N VAL A 380 15.28 -12.75 -5.80
CA VAL A 380 14.15 -13.12 -4.94
C VAL A 380 13.27 -14.11 -5.70
N THR A 381 13.19 -15.34 -5.20
CA THR A 381 12.37 -16.39 -5.79
C THR A 381 10.99 -16.40 -5.13
N LEU A 382 9.95 -16.19 -5.93
CA LEU A 382 8.55 -16.25 -5.54
C LEU A 382 7.93 -17.54 -6.09
N ASP A 383 7.63 -18.48 -5.20
CA ASP A 383 6.84 -19.67 -5.52
C ASP A 383 5.37 -19.29 -5.57
N ARG A 384 4.73 -19.52 -6.71
CA ARG A 384 3.33 -19.18 -7.00
C ARG A 384 2.54 -20.45 -7.38
N GLY A 385 3.02 -21.62 -6.93
CA GLY A 385 2.44 -22.94 -7.20
C GLY A 385 2.81 -23.44 -8.59
N GLY A 386 1.90 -23.27 -9.56
CA GLY A 386 2.12 -23.66 -10.97
C GLY A 386 3.08 -22.73 -11.73
N LEU A 387 3.52 -21.65 -11.08
CA LEU A 387 4.43 -20.64 -11.60
C LEU A 387 5.51 -20.36 -10.57
N THR A 388 6.69 -20.00 -11.04
CA THR A 388 7.75 -19.38 -10.24
C THR A 388 8.12 -18.05 -10.88
N THR A 389 8.34 -17.02 -10.08
CA THR A 389 8.86 -15.73 -10.56
C THR A 389 10.13 -15.41 -9.79
N ARG A 390 11.26 -15.30 -10.48
CA ARG A 390 12.52 -14.83 -9.92
C ARG A 390 12.70 -13.35 -10.25
N VAL A 391 12.87 -12.52 -9.23
CA VAL A 391 13.10 -11.07 -9.34
C VAL A 391 14.59 -10.82 -9.19
N LEU A 392 15.22 -10.17 -10.17
CA LEU A 392 16.67 -10.11 -10.30
C LEU A 392 17.18 -8.70 -10.53
N TRP A 393 18.26 -8.33 -9.84
CA TRP A 393 18.95 -7.07 -10.08
C TRP A 393 20.44 -7.15 -9.70
N ALA A 394 21.26 -6.35 -10.37
CA ALA A 394 22.64 -6.12 -9.96
C ALA A 394 22.68 -5.21 -8.72
N ARG A 395 23.65 -5.45 -7.83
CA ARG A 395 23.87 -4.68 -6.60
C ARG A 395 25.03 -3.68 -6.71
N THR A 396 25.62 -3.56 -7.90
CA THR A 396 26.89 -2.86 -8.15
C THR A 396 26.77 -1.94 -9.35
N GLU A 397 27.71 -0.99 -9.47
CA GLU A 397 27.87 -0.07 -10.62
C GLU A 397 28.38 -0.73 -11.91
N ALA A 398 28.52 -2.05 -11.91
CA ALA A 398 28.88 -2.84 -13.09
C ALA A 398 27.76 -3.82 -13.44
N ASP A 399 27.58 -4.06 -14.74
CA ASP A 399 26.71 -5.10 -15.24
C ASP A 399 27.21 -6.46 -14.75
N VAL A 400 26.28 -7.36 -14.42
CA VAL A 400 26.60 -8.66 -13.82
C VAL A 400 26.02 -9.77 -14.67
N THR A 401 26.86 -10.72 -15.09
CA THR A 401 26.37 -11.96 -15.68
C THR A 401 25.96 -12.92 -14.57
N VAL A 402 24.72 -13.40 -14.62
CA VAL A 402 24.16 -14.34 -13.66
C VAL A 402 23.76 -15.61 -14.39
N SER A 403 24.12 -16.77 -13.83
CA SER A 403 23.68 -18.08 -14.30
C SER A 403 22.79 -18.71 -13.24
N LEU A 404 21.59 -19.12 -13.63
CA LEU A 404 20.57 -19.65 -12.74
C LEU A 404 20.08 -21.01 -13.21
N PRO A 405 19.92 -21.99 -12.31
CA PRO A 405 19.38 -23.29 -12.70
C PRO A 405 17.97 -23.11 -13.27
N ALA A 406 17.70 -23.80 -14.37
CA ALA A 406 16.40 -23.77 -15.00
C ALA A 406 15.41 -24.62 -14.19
N LEU A 407 14.25 -24.03 -13.87
CA LEU A 407 13.14 -24.72 -13.22
C LEU A 407 12.11 -25.23 -14.24
N ALA A 408 12.19 -24.75 -15.49
CA ALA A 408 11.37 -25.15 -16.61
C ALA A 408 12.19 -25.26 -17.91
N ALA A 409 11.62 -25.87 -18.95
CA ALA A 409 12.25 -25.95 -20.28
C ALA A 409 12.23 -24.61 -21.04
N GLN A 410 11.37 -23.67 -20.63
CA GLN A 410 11.25 -22.33 -21.19
C GLN A 410 10.84 -21.37 -20.08
N ALA A 411 11.31 -20.12 -20.17
CA ALA A 411 10.93 -19.05 -19.28
C ALA A 411 10.55 -17.80 -20.08
N ARG A 412 9.75 -16.93 -19.48
CA ARG A 412 9.54 -15.56 -19.94
C ARG A 412 10.44 -14.63 -19.14
N LEU A 413 11.35 -13.94 -19.81
CA LEU A 413 12.12 -12.84 -19.25
C LEU A 413 11.32 -11.56 -19.50
N VAL A 414 10.93 -10.88 -18.41
CA VAL A 414 10.20 -9.63 -18.43
C VAL A 414 11.12 -8.55 -17.89
N ASP A 415 11.31 -7.45 -18.63
CA ASP A 415 12.05 -6.29 -18.13
C ASP A 415 11.14 -5.34 -17.32
N GLN A 416 11.72 -4.32 -16.69
CA GLN A 416 10.97 -3.37 -15.87
C GLN A 416 9.94 -2.52 -16.64
N THR A 417 10.00 -2.49 -17.98
CA THR A 417 9.02 -1.81 -18.84
C THR A 417 7.84 -2.72 -19.18
N GLY A 418 7.94 -4.02 -18.84
CA GLY A 418 6.98 -5.06 -19.18
C GLY A 418 7.22 -5.67 -20.55
N ALA A 419 8.34 -5.39 -21.22
CA ALA A 419 8.68 -6.08 -22.45
C ALA A 419 9.05 -7.54 -22.12
N GLU A 420 8.43 -8.48 -22.83
CA GLU A 420 8.61 -9.91 -22.60
C GLU A 420 9.40 -10.57 -23.73
N GLN A 421 10.31 -11.46 -23.36
CA GLN A 421 11.04 -12.34 -24.26
C GLN A 421 10.97 -13.79 -23.75
N SER A 422 10.64 -14.72 -24.64
CA SER A 422 10.78 -16.16 -24.33
C SER A 422 12.25 -16.57 -24.45
N ILE A 423 12.77 -17.27 -23.44
CA ILE A 423 14.14 -17.78 -23.41
C ILE A 423 14.16 -19.26 -23.05
N GLU A 424 15.13 -19.98 -23.59
CA GLU A 424 15.38 -21.41 -23.32
C GLU A 424 16.71 -21.55 -22.58
N PRO A 425 16.79 -22.48 -21.61
CA PRO A 425 18.03 -22.69 -20.88
C PRO A 425 19.05 -23.44 -21.73
N VAL A 426 20.32 -23.07 -21.62
CA VAL A 426 21.44 -23.79 -22.24
C VAL A 426 22.13 -24.60 -21.14
N ASP A 427 22.32 -25.89 -21.37
CA ASP A 427 22.90 -26.83 -20.38
C ASP A 427 22.19 -26.78 -19.01
N GLY A 428 20.87 -26.61 -19.03
CA GLY A 428 20.03 -26.53 -17.82
C GLY A 428 20.14 -25.23 -17.05
N GLN A 429 20.68 -24.16 -17.65
CA GLN A 429 20.88 -22.85 -17.01
C GLN A 429 20.31 -21.71 -17.86
N TYR A 430 19.73 -20.71 -17.20
CA TYR A 430 19.51 -19.39 -17.81
C TYR A 430 20.69 -18.48 -17.49
N THR A 431 21.33 -17.93 -18.52
CA THR A 431 22.40 -16.94 -18.37
C THR A 431 21.88 -15.57 -18.78
N LEU A 432 21.90 -14.62 -17.85
CA LEU A 432 21.34 -13.28 -18.00
C LEU A 432 22.42 -12.24 -17.69
N ILE A 433 22.38 -11.11 -18.39
CA ILE A 433 23.17 -9.92 -18.03
C ILE A 433 22.22 -8.97 -17.31
N LEU A 434 22.48 -8.72 -16.03
CA LEU A 434 21.77 -7.76 -15.22
C LEU A 434 22.46 -6.40 -15.33
N PRO A 435 21.76 -5.34 -15.78
CA PRO A 435 22.29 -3.99 -15.84
C PRO A 435 22.73 -3.49 -14.47
N HIS A 436 23.80 -2.70 -14.44
CA HIS A 436 24.30 -2.05 -13.25
C HIS A 436 23.26 -1.18 -12.53
N ALA A 437 23.48 -1.01 -11.22
CA ALA A 437 22.84 0.04 -10.43
C ALA A 437 23.47 1.40 -10.77
N ARG A 438 22.65 2.46 -10.82
CA ARG A 438 23.11 3.82 -11.12
C ARG A 438 23.98 4.40 -10.01
N CYS A 439 23.65 4.10 -8.75
CA CYS A 439 24.41 4.47 -7.54
C CYS A 439 24.79 5.96 -7.46
N ALA A 440 23.93 6.85 -7.95
CA ALA A 440 24.20 8.28 -7.96
C ALA A 440 24.07 8.95 -6.59
N ASP A 441 23.46 8.29 -5.61
CA ASP A 441 23.36 8.82 -4.25
C ASP A 441 24.72 8.74 -3.53
N LYS A 442 25.00 9.72 -2.67
CA LYS A 442 26.21 9.75 -1.83
C LYS A 442 26.37 8.53 -0.91
N ARG A 443 25.29 7.79 -0.66
CA ARG A 443 25.26 6.56 0.15
C ARG A 443 25.56 5.30 -0.67
N GLY A 444 25.82 5.43 -1.98
CA GLY A 444 26.08 4.35 -2.92
C GLY A 444 24.81 3.79 -3.56
N CYS A 445 24.80 2.49 -3.87
CA CYS A 445 23.69 1.80 -4.53
C CYS A 445 22.51 1.54 -3.58
N ILE A 446 21.77 2.60 -3.26
CA ILE A 446 20.57 2.55 -2.40
C ILE A 446 19.42 1.75 -3.03
N ILE A 447 19.38 1.70 -4.37
CA ILE A 447 18.50 0.91 -5.21
C ILE A 447 19.37 0.09 -6.15
N GLY A 448 18.96 -1.14 -6.44
CA GLY A 448 19.64 -2.02 -7.37
C GLY A 448 19.54 -1.56 -8.82
N GLY A 449 20.23 -2.25 -9.73
CA GLY A 449 20.07 -2.03 -11.16
C GLY A 449 18.66 -2.33 -11.65
N THR A 450 18.41 -1.99 -12.92
CA THR A 450 17.18 -2.31 -13.65
C THR A 450 16.74 -3.73 -13.35
N THR A 451 15.49 -3.88 -12.92
CA THR A 451 14.98 -5.15 -12.41
C THR A 451 14.42 -6.01 -13.53
N TYR A 452 14.80 -7.30 -13.54
CA TYR A 452 14.23 -8.32 -14.42
C TYR A 452 13.37 -9.30 -13.65
N LEU A 453 12.32 -9.81 -14.30
CA LEU A 453 11.49 -10.91 -13.81
C LEU A 453 11.68 -12.12 -14.72
N LEU A 454 12.09 -13.24 -14.17
CA LEU A 454 12.16 -14.51 -14.89
C LEU A 454 11.01 -15.39 -14.42
N VAL A 455 10.04 -15.61 -15.30
CA VAL A 455 8.79 -16.34 -15.02
C VAL A 455 8.85 -17.73 -15.65
N GLU A 456 8.71 -18.76 -14.83
CA GLU A 456 8.80 -20.17 -15.21
C GLU A 456 7.51 -20.90 -14.82
N GLU A 457 7.00 -21.75 -15.70
CA GLU A 457 5.80 -22.56 -15.42
C GLU A 457 6.20 -23.98 -15.02
N SER A 458 5.75 -24.45 -13.85
CA SER A 458 5.97 -25.79 -13.35
C SER A 458 5.05 -26.78 -14.10
N GLY A 459 5.34 -26.98 -15.38
CA GLY A 459 4.64 -27.90 -16.29
C GLY A 459 5.54 -28.74 -17.20
N GLY A 460 6.84 -28.42 -17.27
CA GLY A 460 7.84 -29.26 -17.94
C GLY A 460 8.78 -29.83 -16.89
N ALA A 461 8.99 -31.16 -16.89
CA ALA A 461 10.12 -31.73 -16.14
C ALA A 461 11.38 -30.92 -16.48
N PRO A 462 12.22 -30.56 -15.48
CA PRO A 462 13.49 -29.90 -15.77
C PRO A 462 14.22 -30.72 -16.83
N PRO A 463 14.80 -30.09 -17.89
CA PRO A 463 15.64 -30.84 -18.80
C PRO A 463 16.70 -31.59 -17.98
N PRO A 464 16.94 -32.89 -18.25
CA PRO A 464 17.87 -33.66 -17.45
C PRO A 464 19.21 -32.91 -17.41
N ALA A 465 19.69 -32.62 -16.20
CA ALA A 465 21.04 -32.10 -16.02
C ALA A 465 21.97 -33.05 -16.76
N GLY A 466 22.61 -32.55 -17.82
CA GLY A 466 23.53 -33.35 -18.61
C GLY A 466 24.53 -33.97 -17.64
N THR A 467 24.57 -35.30 -17.59
CA THR A 467 25.60 -36.04 -16.87
C THR A 467 26.94 -35.64 -17.47
N VAL A 468 27.62 -34.69 -16.82
CA VAL A 468 29.03 -34.45 -17.05
C VAL A 468 29.73 -35.74 -16.65
N THR A 469 30.11 -36.51 -17.67
CA THR A 469 31.01 -37.64 -17.48
C THR A 469 32.33 -37.04 -16.99
N PRO A 470 32.84 -37.39 -15.80
CA PRO A 470 34.13 -36.87 -15.37
C PRO A 470 35.18 -37.34 -16.36
N ALA A 471 35.84 -36.39 -17.03
CA ALA A 471 37.03 -36.66 -17.82
C ALA A 471 38.10 -37.29 -16.91
N PRO A 472 38.91 -38.25 -17.40
CA PRO A 472 39.88 -38.94 -16.58
C PRO A 472 40.90 -37.95 -16.01
N THR A 473 41.09 -38.00 -14.70
CA THR A 473 42.12 -37.25 -13.99
C THR A 473 43.50 -37.82 -14.33
N GLU A 474 44.28 -37.13 -15.14
CA GLU A 474 45.72 -37.37 -15.23
C GLU A 474 46.42 -36.64 -14.07
N PHE A 475 46.93 -37.42 -13.12
CA PHE A 475 47.85 -36.94 -12.09
C PHE A 475 49.29 -37.07 -12.60
N PRO A 476 50.11 -36.00 -12.59
CA PRO A 476 51.55 -36.15 -12.68
C PRO A 476 52.07 -36.66 -11.33
N VAL A 477 52.77 -37.80 -11.37
CA VAL A 477 53.49 -38.37 -10.24
C VAL A 477 54.84 -37.66 -10.12
N GLU A 478 55.07 -36.89 -9.06
CA GLU A 478 56.42 -36.56 -8.60
C GLU A 478 56.69 -37.20 -7.24
N THR A 479 57.74 -38.01 -7.22
CA THR A 479 58.22 -38.77 -6.07
C THR A 479 59.19 -37.88 -5.29
N ILE A 480 58.90 -37.63 -4.00
CA ILE A 480 59.83 -36.91 -3.11
C ILE A 480 60.30 -37.86 -2.01
N THR A 481 61.60 -38.17 -2.03
CA THR A 481 62.34 -38.90 -1.00
C THR A 481 62.68 -37.96 0.16
N PRO A 482 62.56 -38.37 1.44
CA PRO A 482 62.85 -37.48 2.57
C PRO A 482 64.33 -37.53 2.97
N THR A 483 64.92 -36.37 3.24
CA THR A 483 66.20 -36.26 3.98
C THR A 483 66.06 -35.19 5.06
N LEU A 484 66.26 -35.59 6.31
CA LEU A 484 66.33 -34.75 7.52
C LEU A 484 67.71 -34.10 7.65
N THR A 485 67.81 -32.85 8.12
CA THR A 485 68.89 -32.38 9.02
C THR A 485 68.51 -31.07 9.75
N GLU A 486 68.45 -31.20 11.08
CA GLU A 486 68.78 -30.32 12.23
C GLU A 486 68.81 -28.76 12.23
N THR A 487 68.13 -28.25 13.27
CA THR A 487 68.60 -27.38 14.39
C THR A 487 69.02 -25.92 14.13
N ALA A 488 68.30 -24.97 14.74
CA ALA A 488 68.79 -24.15 15.87
C ALA A 488 67.73 -23.15 16.36
N THR A 489 67.70 -22.94 17.68
CA THR A 489 66.78 -22.05 18.41
C THR A 489 67.56 -20.93 19.12
N ILE A 490 66.90 -19.76 19.27
CA ILE A 490 67.07 -18.67 20.26
C ILE A 490 68.20 -17.65 20.04
N THR A 491 67.83 -16.37 19.87
CA THR A 491 68.08 -15.29 20.86
C THR A 491 67.35 -13.98 20.51
N THR A 492 66.67 -13.41 21.51
CA THR A 492 66.15 -12.03 21.61
C THR A 492 67.28 -10.99 21.72
N PRO A 493 67.02 -9.70 21.41
CA PRO A 493 66.86 -8.75 22.53
C PRO A 493 65.85 -7.61 22.33
N LEU A 494 65.64 -6.93 23.45
CA LEU A 494 64.67 -5.92 23.90
C LEU A 494 65.04 -4.47 23.48
N ASP A 495 64.00 -3.62 23.40
CA ASP A 495 63.91 -2.14 23.59
C ASP A 495 64.85 -1.14 22.89
N ALA A 496 64.24 -0.14 22.23
CA ALA A 496 64.30 1.29 22.65
C ALA A 496 63.72 2.27 21.57
N SER A 497 62.52 2.79 21.86
CA SER A 497 62.09 4.21 21.87
C SER A 497 62.44 5.25 20.77
N THR A 498 61.38 6.04 20.43
CA THR A 498 61.30 7.47 20.01
C THR A 498 61.13 7.81 18.50
N PRO A 499 60.46 8.93 18.12
CA PRO A 499 59.10 8.88 17.56
C PRO A 499 59.00 9.52 16.15
N PHE A 500 57.94 9.20 15.40
CA PHE A 500 57.57 9.97 14.21
C PHE A 500 56.17 10.56 14.34
N SER A 501 56.08 11.81 13.92
CA SER A 501 55.07 12.81 14.22
C SER A 501 53.66 12.48 13.76
N THR A 502 52.71 12.74 14.65
CA THR A 502 51.27 12.81 14.39
C THR A 502 50.94 14.05 13.57
N THR A 503 50.28 13.89 12.42
CA THR A 503 49.55 14.98 11.75
C THR A 503 48.06 14.78 11.99
N THR A 504 47.53 15.54 12.94
CA THR A 504 46.10 15.71 13.23
C THR A 504 45.44 16.54 12.12
N PRO A 505 44.26 16.16 11.61
CA PRO A 505 43.51 17.01 10.69
C PRO A 505 42.88 18.21 11.41
N VAL A 506 42.97 19.37 10.76
CA VAL A 506 42.46 20.68 11.17
C VAL A 506 40.92 20.69 11.16
N PRO A 507 40.23 21.16 12.22
CA PRO A 507 38.79 21.40 12.18
C PRO A 507 38.46 22.72 11.48
N THR A 508 37.50 22.66 10.56
CA THR A 508 36.87 23.81 9.86
C THR A 508 36.01 24.63 10.84
N PRO A 509 35.98 25.97 10.76
CA PRO A 509 35.26 26.80 11.73
C PRO A 509 33.74 26.64 11.63
N THR A 510 33.12 26.30 12.76
CA THR A 510 31.68 26.30 12.98
C THR A 510 31.23 27.71 13.37
N TYR A 511 30.28 28.28 12.63
CA TYR A 511 29.61 29.52 13.03
C TYR A 511 28.75 29.26 14.26
N THR A 512 29.09 29.92 15.36
CA THR A 512 28.28 29.93 16.60
C THR A 512 27.37 31.16 16.58
N PRO A 513 26.07 31.05 16.86
CA PRO A 513 25.20 32.21 17.03
C PRO A 513 25.56 32.97 18.32
N ILE A 514 25.62 34.29 18.21
CA ILE A 514 25.88 35.23 19.30
C ILE A 514 24.70 35.20 20.27
N SER A 515 24.95 34.76 21.51
CA SER A 515 24.09 35.04 22.66
C SER A 515 24.50 36.40 23.25
N THR A 516 23.58 37.37 23.26
CA THR A 516 23.71 38.59 24.07
C THR A 516 22.93 38.42 25.36
N LEU A 517 23.64 38.35 26.48
CA LEU A 517 23.12 38.72 27.79
C LEU A 517 24.09 39.69 28.45
N SER A 518 23.57 40.81 28.96
CA SER A 518 23.98 41.29 30.27
C SER A 518 22.82 42.00 30.98
N PRO A 519 22.71 41.83 32.32
CA PRO A 519 21.54 42.19 33.12
C PRO A 519 21.74 43.48 33.92
N THR A 520 20.66 44.10 34.39
CA THR A 520 20.67 44.90 35.62
C THR A 520 19.29 44.87 36.30
N SER A 521 19.34 44.59 37.60
CA SER A 521 18.33 44.59 38.68
C SER A 521 17.58 45.94 38.83
N GLU A 522 16.37 46.08 39.40
CA GLU A 522 15.81 45.63 40.70
C GLU A 522 14.25 45.73 40.71
N PRO A 523 13.55 45.21 41.73
CA PRO A 523 12.12 44.90 41.72
C PRO A 523 11.21 46.02 42.26
N SER A 524 9.94 46.02 41.85
CA SER A 524 8.86 46.77 42.51
C SER A 524 7.54 46.00 42.46
N PRO A 525 6.66 46.14 43.48
CA PRO A 525 5.92 45.02 44.05
C PRO A 525 4.56 44.71 43.39
N THR A 526 4.20 43.45 43.56
CA THR A 526 2.89 42.80 43.35
C THR A 526 1.71 43.66 43.82
N PRO A 527 0.70 43.92 42.96
CA PRO A 527 -0.63 44.28 43.43
C PRO A 527 -1.42 43.01 43.79
N THR A 528 -1.87 42.97 45.05
CA THR A 528 -2.84 42.06 45.64
C THR A 528 -4.06 41.82 44.72
N PRO A 529 -4.59 40.59 44.60
CA PRO A 529 -5.85 40.36 43.91
C PRO A 529 -7.02 40.89 44.74
N THR A 530 -7.64 41.97 44.27
CA THR A 530 -8.92 42.48 44.78
C THR A 530 -10.04 41.58 44.28
N SER A 531 -10.78 40.97 45.19
CA SER A 531 -12.02 40.25 44.94
C SER A 531 -13.06 41.17 44.28
N PHE A 532 -13.52 40.83 43.07
CA PHE A 532 -14.74 41.40 42.49
C PHE A 532 -15.90 40.38 42.56
N PRO A 533 -17.14 40.85 42.76
CA PRO A 533 -18.25 40.07 43.27
C PRO A 533 -18.93 39.22 42.19
N THR A 534 -19.46 38.09 42.65
CA THR A 534 -20.41 37.19 41.98
C THR A 534 -21.58 37.95 41.35
N PRO A 535 -21.91 37.74 40.06
CA PRO A 535 -23.19 38.16 39.51
C PRO A 535 -24.31 37.19 39.92
N THR A 536 -25.30 37.71 40.64
CA THR A 536 -26.61 37.09 40.91
C THR A 536 -27.40 36.92 39.60
N PRO A 537 -28.17 35.83 39.42
CA PRO A 537 -28.91 35.53 38.18
C PRO A 537 -30.11 36.48 37.93
N THR A 538 -30.24 36.95 36.69
CA THR A 538 -31.41 37.68 36.18
C THR A 538 -32.43 36.70 35.59
N PRO A 539 -33.75 36.86 35.83
CA PRO A 539 -34.79 35.93 35.37
C PRO A 539 -35.06 35.99 33.86
N PRO A 540 -35.69 34.95 33.26
CA PRO A 540 -35.89 34.84 31.83
C PRO A 540 -37.06 35.74 31.35
N PRO A 541 -36.98 36.34 30.14
CA PRO A 541 -38.11 37.07 29.58
C PRO A 541 -39.13 36.14 28.92
N THR A 542 -40.40 36.44 29.20
CA THR A 542 -41.63 35.82 28.70
C THR A 542 -41.82 35.99 27.20
N HIS A 543 -42.36 34.94 26.56
CA HIS A 543 -42.76 34.88 25.15
C HIS A 543 -43.82 35.93 24.79
N THR A 544 -43.64 36.61 23.65
CA THR A 544 -44.71 37.29 22.91
C THR A 544 -44.59 36.96 21.42
N LEU A 545 -45.66 36.45 20.82
CA LEU A 545 -45.79 36.08 19.41
C LEU A 545 -46.37 37.24 18.58
N THR A 546 -45.76 37.60 17.44
CA THR A 546 -46.37 38.03 16.14
C THR A 546 -45.31 38.60 15.17
N PRO A 547 -45.58 38.74 13.85
CA PRO A 547 -46.02 37.76 12.86
C PRO A 547 -45.00 37.54 11.72
N SER A 548 -45.23 36.46 10.96
CA SER A 548 -44.47 36.02 9.77
C SER A 548 -44.47 37.04 8.62
N LEU A 549 -43.28 37.34 8.08
CA LEU A 549 -43.10 37.96 6.77
C LEU A 549 -42.53 36.93 5.78
N SER A 550 -43.27 36.69 4.69
CA SER A 550 -42.83 35.88 3.55
C SER A 550 -41.58 36.46 2.87
N PRO A 551 -40.64 35.64 2.41
CA PRO A 551 -39.54 36.10 1.55
C PRO A 551 -39.99 36.24 0.09
N THR A 552 -39.65 37.39 -0.50
CA THR A 552 -39.64 37.69 -1.94
C THR A 552 -38.59 36.84 -2.67
N PRO A 553 -38.82 36.46 -3.95
CA PRO A 553 -37.91 35.56 -4.67
C PRO A 553 -36.70 36.32 -5.20
N ILE A 554 -35.50 35.80 -4.91
CA ILE A 554 -34.24 36.24 -5.54
C ILE A 554 -33.94 35.31 -6.71
N SER A 555 -33.67 35.93 -7.85
CA SER A 555 -33.43 35.38 -9.18
C SER A 555 -32.25 34.41 -9.21
N SER A 556 -32.45 33.23 -9.82
CA SER A 556 -31.38 32.30 -10.18
C SER A 556 -30.44 32.87 -11.24
N PRO A 557 -29.11 32.68 -11.14
CA PRO A 557 -28.21 32.93 -12.24
C PRO A 557 -28.36 31.84 -13.32
N THR A 558 -28.50 32.28 -14.56
CA THR A 558 -28.51 31.46 -15.79
C THR A 558 -27.20 30.69 -15.94
N PRO A 559 -27.21 29.38 -16.20
CA PRO A 559 -25.99 28.63 -16.50
C PRO A 559 -25.48 28.93 -17.92
N THR A 560 -24.21 29.29 -18.02
CA THR A 560 -23.43 29.41 -19.27
C THR A 560 -23.23 28.01 -19.87
N PRO A 561 -23.41 27.81 -21.19
CA PRO A 561 -23.28 26.49 -21.81
C PRO A 561 -21.80 26.07 -21.93
N TRP A 562 -21.49 24.88 -21.43
CA TRP A 562 -20.21 24.19 -21.68
C TRP A 562 -20.18 23.62 -23.12
N PRO A 563 -18.99 23.51 -23.74
CA PRO A 563 -18.85 23.01 -25.10
C PRO A 563 -19.23 21.53 -25.18
N SER A 564 -20.02 21.18 -26.18
CA SER A 564 -20.49 19.84 -26.50
C SER A 564 -19.34 18.89 -26.87
N VAL A 565 -19.12 17.87 -26.05
CA VAL A 565 -18.33 16.69 -26.37
C VAL A 565 -19.14 15.78 -27.32
N PRO A 566 -18.55 15.20 -28.39
CA PRO A 566 -19.26 14.30 -29.27
C PRO A 566 -19.70 13.03 -28.52
N ALA A 567 -20.97 12.67 -28.65
CA ALA A 567 -21.52 11.44 -28.11
C ALA A 567 -20.78 10.22 -28.69
N THR A 568 -20.20 9.41 -27.80
CA THR A 568 -19.75 8.05 -28.10
C THR A 568 -21.00 7.20 -28.41
N PRO A 569 -21.01 6.39 -29.47
CA PRO A 569 -22.19 5.58 -29.81
C PRO A 569 -22.41 4.50 -28.74
N GLY A 570 -23.60 4.51 -28.13
CA GLY A 570 -24.06 3.43 -27.27
C GLY A 570 -24.17 2.10 -28.03
N PRO A 571 -24.17 0.96 -27.31
CA PRO A 571 -24.20 -0.36 -27.94
C PRO A 571 -25.51 -0.54 -28.73
N PRO A 572 -25.50 -1.36 -29.81
CA PRO A 572 -26.63 -1.45 -30.72
C PRO A 572 -27.84 -2.10 -30.05
N VAL A 573 -28.93 -1.34 -29.90
CA VAL A 573 -30.25 -1.79 -29.39
C VAL A 573 -31.04 -2.60 -30.44
N LEU A 574 -30.38 -3.04 -31.52
CA LEU A 574 -31.04 -3.73 -32.63
C LEU A 574 -31.56 -5.16 -32.35
N PRO A 575 -31.05 -5.98 -31.39
CA PRO A 575 -31.58 -7.33 -31.21
C PRO A 575 -32.85 -7.37 -30.35
N VAL A 576 -33.15 -6.35 -29.53
CA VAL A 576 -34.29 -6.37 -28.60
C VAL A 576 -35.60 -5.97 -29.27
N LEU A 577 -35.58 -5.01 -30.19
CA LEU A 577 -36.78 -4.57 -30.93
C LEU A 577 -37.21 -5.57 -32.01
N VAL A 578 -36.28 -6.30 -32.62
CA VAL A 578 -36.59 -7.37 -33.59
C VAL A 578 -37.20 -8.60 -32.89
N GLY A 579 -36.77 -8.90 -31.66
CA GLY A 579 -37.33 -9.97 -30.84
C GLY A 579 -38.78 -9.71 -30.38
N LEU A 580 -39.08 -8.49 -29.93
CA LEU A 580 -40.45 -8.13 -29.50
C LEU A 580 -41.45 -8.04 -30.67
N GLY A 581 -41.00 -7.57 -31.85
CA GLY A 581 -41.83 -7.48 -33.05
C GLY A 581 -42.18 -8.86 -33.66
N THR A 582 -41.28 -9.84 -33.55
CA THR A 582 -41.53 -11.20 -34.07
C THR A 582 -42.49 -12.00 -33.19
N VAL A 583 -42.44 -11.82 -31.87
CA VAL A 583 -43.38 -12.47 -30.92
C VAL A 583 -44.81 -11.93 -31.07
N THR A 584 -44.97 -10.62 -31.31
CA THR A 584 -46.31 -10.03 -31.54
C THR A 584 -46.90 -10.43 -32.90
N LEU A 585 -46.08 -10.57 -33.95
CA LEU A 585 -46.54 -11.03 -35.26
C LEU A 585 -46.99 -12.51 -35.25
N LEU A 586 -46.29 -13.36 -34.50
CA LEU A 586 -46.62 -14.78 -34.32
C LEU A 586 -47.90 -14.98 -33.49
N ALA A 587 -48.11 -14.17 -32.44
CA ALA A 587 -49.34 -14.20 -31.65
C ALA A 587 -50.58 -13.77 -32.47
N ALA A 588 -50.44 -12.78 -33.36
CA ALA A 588 -51.52 -12.32 -34.25
C ALA A 588 -51.88 -13.37 -35.33
N LEU A 589 -50.89 -14.09 -35.86
CA LEU A 589 -51.10 -15.20 -36.81
C LEU A 589 -51.74 -16.43 -36.15
N ALA A 590 -51.38 -16.74 -34.91
CA ALA A 590 -52.01 -17.83 -34.15
C ALA A 590 -53.48 -17.51 -33.80
N GLY A 591 -53.78 -16.26 -33.42
CA GLY A 591 -55.15 -15.82 -33.10
C GLY A 591 -56.10 -15.83 -34.30
N THR A 592 -55.60 -15.55 -35.51
CA THR A 592 -56.40 -15.59 -36.75
C THR A 592 -56.65 -17.01 -37.26
N LEU A 593 -55.76 -17.96 -36.99
CA LEU A 593 -55.94 -19.38 -37.31
C LEU A 593 -56.96 -20.07 -36.40
N PHE A 594 -57.05 -19.69 -35.12
CA PHE A 594 -58.05 -20.25 -34.19
C PHE A 594 -59.47 -19.69 -34.40
N LYS A 595 -59.60 -18.44 -34.87
CA LYS A 595 -60.93 -17.83 -35.12
C LYS A 595 -61.63 -18.36 -36.37
N ARG A 596 -60.92 -19.05 -37.27
CA ARG A 596 -61.48 -19.63 -38.52
C ARG A 596 -61.88 -21.11 -38.42
N ARG A 597 -61.73 -21.74 -37.25
CA ARG A 597 -62.17 -23.12 -36.98
C ARG A 597 -63.48 -23.23 -36.19
N GLY A 598 -64.08 -22.09 -35.83
CA GLY A 598 -65.39 -22.02 -35.17
C GLY A 598 -66.39 -21.18 -35.98
N ARG A 599 -66.73 -21.64 -37.19
CA ARG A 599 -68.00 -21.38 -37.90
C ARG A 599 -68.08 -22.22 -39.16
#